data_AF-A0A960A4S4-F1
#
_entry.id   AF-A0A960A4S4-F1
#
_cell.length_a   1.000
_cell.length_b   1.000
_cell.length_c   1.000
_cell.angle_alpha   90.00
_cell.angle_beta   90.00
_cell.angle_gamma   90.00
#
_symmetry.space_group_name_H-M   'P 1'
#
loop_
_entity.id
_entity.type
_entity.pdbx_description
1 polymer ?
#
loop_
_entity_poly.entity_id
_entity_poly.type
_entity_poly.pdbx_seq_one_letter_code
_entity_poly.pdbx_strand_id
1 'polypeptide(L)' 'MHTDRDACLRAIAAKDARFDGLFFTGVTSTGIYCRPSCPARTPAPGNVEFYPTAAAAQLAG' A
#
# COMPACT_ATOMS: atom_id res chain seq x y z
N MET A 1 1.24 17.19 9.44
CA MET A 1 1.92 15.92 9.78
C MET A 1 0.89 14.81 9.55
N HIS A 2 0.80 14.27 8.34
CA HIS A 2 -0.27 13.31 8.00
C HIS A 2 0.35 12.00 7.53
N THR A 3 0.85 11.27 8.52
CA THR A 3 1.20 9.84 8.47
C THR A 3 0.06 9.05 9.10
N ASP A 4 -1.16 9.26 8.61
CA ASP A 4 -2.36 8.60 9.15
C ASP A 4 -2.49 7.24 8.44
N ARG A 5 -1.97 6.19 9.09
CA ARG A 5 -2.04 4.82 8.57
C ARG A 5 -3.49 4.41 8.26
N ASP A 6 -4.45 4.90 9.03
CA ASP A 6 -5.88 4.69 8.77
C ASP A 6 -6.36 5.33 7.48
N ALA A 7 -5.87 6.53 7.11
CA ALA A 7 -6.18 7.15 5.82
C ALA A 7 -5.66 6.31 4.64
N CYS A 8 -4.43 5.79 4.73
CA CYS A 8 -3.88 4.92 3.69
C CYS A 8 -4.65 3.58 3.62
N LEU A 9 -5.01 2.99 4.76
CA LEU A 9 -5.85 1.79 4.81
C LEU A 9 -7.23 2.03 4.18
N ARG A 10 -7.87 3.16 4.49
CA ARG A 10 -9.15 3.55 3.87
C ARG A 10 -9.01 3.74 2.36
N ALA A 11 -7.93 4.35 1.88
CA ALA A 11 -7.69 4.54 0.45
C ALA A 11 -7.54 3.21 -0.30
N ILE A 12 -6.83 2.23 0.26
CA ILE A 12 -6.73 0.87 -0.31
C ILE A 12 -8.09 0.15 -0.23
N ALA A 13 -8.80 0.26 0.89
CA ALA A 13 -10.12 -0.36 1.06
C ALA A 13 -11.14 0.23 0.06
N ALA A 14 -11.06 1.53 -0.20
CA ALA A 14 -11.85 2.24 -1.20
C ALA A 14 -11.38 1.99 -2.64
N LYS A 15 -10.21 1.37 -2.84
CA LYS A 15 -9.56 1.15 -4.14
C LYS A 15 -9.43 2.43 -4.96
N ASP A 16 -9.11 3.52 -4.27
CA ASP A 16 -9.08 4.84 -4.88
C ASP A 16 -7.80 5.03 -5.71
N ALA A 17 -7.95 4.96 -7.03
CA ALA A 17 -6.86 5.15 -7.98
C ALA A 17 -6.25 6.56 -7.95
N ARG A 18 -6.86 7.53 -7.26
CA ARG A 18 -6.24 8.85 -7.03
C ARG A 18 -4.97 8.73 -6.18
N PHE A 19 -4.87 7.69 -5.38
CA PHE A 19 -3.69 7.39 -4.58
C PHE A 19 -2.65 6.53 -5.32
N ASP A 20 -2.93 6.13 -6.56
CA ASP A 20 -1.93 5.44 -7.37
C ASP A 20 -0.74 6.36 -7.64
N GLY A 21 0.44 5.96 -7.16
CA GLY A 21 1.67 6.73 -7.27
C GLY A 21 1.92 7.71 -6.11
N LEU A 22 0.92 7.95 -5.23
CA LEU A 22 1.13 8.65 -3.96
C LEU A 22 1.80 7.73 -2.93
N PHE A 23 1.40 6.46 -2.90
CA PHE A 23 2.04 5.43 -2.10
C PHE A 23 1.83 4.05 -2.72
N PHE A 24 2.62 3.10 -2.25
CA PHE A 24 2.60 1.69 -2.63
C PHE A 24 2.41 0.84 -1.38
N THR A 25 1.73 -0.29 -1.54
CA THR A 25 1.48 -1.22 -0.45
C THR A 25 2.32 -2.46 -0.65
N GLY A 26 3.22 -2.77 0.28
CA GLY A 26 3.97 -4.02 0.28
C GLY A 26 3.36 -5.03 1.23
N VAL A 27 3.20 -6.25 0.76
CA VAL A 27 2.75 -7.36 1.58
C VAL A 27 3.96 -8.08 2.15
N THR A 28 4.23 -7.92 3.44
CA THR A 28 5.42 -8.50 4.09
C THR A 28 5.44 -10.03 4.02
N SER A 29 4.26 -10.67 3.93
CA SER A 29 4.18 -12.13 3.81
C SER A 29 4.61 -12.67 2.46
N THR A 30 4.50 -11.90 1.37
CA THR A 30 4.86 -12.35 0.02
C THR A 30 6.00 -11.57 -0.61
N GLY A 31 6.41 -10.43 -0.04
CA GLY A 31 7.37 -9.50 -0.65
C GLY A 31 6.81 -8.78 -1.89
N ILE A 32 5.52 -8.96 -2.19
CA ILE A 32 4.89 -8.34 -3.37
C ILE A 32 4.36 -6.97 -2.97
N TYR A 33 4.70 -5.96 -3.76
CA TYR A 33 4.09 -4.65 -3.66
C TYR A 33 3.05 -4.40 -4.75
N CYS A 34 2.03 -3.61 -4.43
CA CYS A 34 0.92 -3.27 -5.29
C CYS A 34 0.52 -1.80 -5.16
N ARG A 35 -0.32 -1.37 -6.10
CA ARG A 35 -0.96 -0.05 -6.08
C ARG A 35 -2.26 -0.09 -5.27
N PRO A 36 -2.68 1.02 -4.64
CA PRO A 36 -3.93 1.08 -3.87
C PRO A 36 -5.19 0.83 -4.73
N SER A 37 -5.16 1.06 -6.04
CA SER A 37 -6.25 0.68 -6.96
C SER A 37 -6.35 -0.82 -7.26
N CYS A 38 -5.38 -1.64 -6.83
CA CYS A 38 -5.31 -3.03 -7.23
C CYS A 38 -6.58 -3.78 -6.76
N PRO A 39 -7.25 -4.53 -7.64
CA PRO A 39 -8.45 -5.28 -7.27
C PRO A 39 -8.13 -6.46 -6.33
N ALA A 40 -6.85 -6.74 -6.08
CA ALA A 40 -6.39 -7.76 -5.16
C ALA A 40 -7.07 -7.63 -3.79
N ARG A 41 -7.21 -8.77 -3.10
CA ARG A 41 -7.76 -8.80 -1.74
C ARG A 41 -6.87 -7.94 -0.85
N THR A 42 -7.46 -6.94 -0.19
CA THR A 42 -6.77 -6.12 0.79
C THR A 42 -6.13 -7.05 1.84
N PRO A 43 -4.80 -7.09 1.94
CA PRO A 43 -4.12 -7.95 2.90
C PRO A 43 -4.39 -7.43 4.32
N ALA A 44 -4.17 -8.28 5.32
CA ALA A 44 -4.37 -7.90 6.72
C ALA A 44 -3.46 -6.69 7.06
N PRO A 45 -3.95 -5.65 7.76
CA PRO A 45 -3.18 -4.45 8.07
C PRO A 45 -1.86 -4.73 8.82
N GLY A 46 -1.78 -5.86 9.53
CA GLY A 46 -0.55 -6.29 10.22
C GLY A 46 0.57 -6.77 9.29
N ASN A 47 0.23 -7.20 8.07
CA ASN A 47 1.18 -7.68 7.06
C ASN A 47 1.31 -6.71 5.87
N VAL A 48 0.85 -5.46 6.05
CA VAL A 48 0.90 -4.42 5.02
C VAL A 48 1.80 -3.30 5.50
N GLU A 49 2.82 -3.02 4.71
CA GLU A 49 3.64 -1.82 4.83
C GLU A 49 3.34 -0.84 3.70
N PHE A 50 3.56 0.44 3.98
CA PHE A 50 3.31 1.53 3.06
C PHE A 50 4.63 2.17 2.68
N TYR A 51 4.87 2.29 1.38
CA TYR A 51 6.07 2.89 0.83
C TYR A 51 5.70 4.11 -0.01
N PRO A 52 6.53 5.18 0.02
CA PRO A 52 6.26 6.37 -0.77
C PRO A 52 6.48 6.15 -2.27
N THR A 53 7.31 5.17 -2.66
CA THR A 53 7.65 4.90 -4.07
C THR A 53 7.75 3.40 -4.34
N ALA A 54 7.55 3.01 -5.61
CA ALA A 54 7.74 1.64 -6.06
C ALA A 54 9.19 1.16 -5.83
N ALA A 55 10.18 2.05 -6.00
CA ALA A 55 11.57 1.74 -5.73
C ALA A 55 11.82 1.41 -4.24
N ALA A 56 11.22 2.17 -3.32
CA ALA A 56 11.33 1.87 -1.89
C ALA A 56 10.65 0.53 -1.53
N ALA A 57 9.48 0.26 -2.13
CA ALA A 57 8.80 -1.02 -1.96
C ALA A 57 9.61 -2.19 -2.51
N GLN A 58 10.28 -2.00 -3.65
CA GLN A 58 11.13 -3.00 -4.27
C GLN A 58 12.46 -3.21 -3.53
N LEU A 59 12.96 -2.21 -2.82
CA LEU A 59 14.12 -2.36 -1.93
C LEU A 59 13.78 -3.07 -0.63
N ALA A 60 12.53 -3.01 -0.19
CA ALA A 60 12.04 -3.66 1.02
C ALA A 60 11.62 -5.13 0.80
N GLY A 61 11.56 -5.60 -0.46
CA GLY A 61 11.17 -6.95 -0.87
C GLY A 61 12.36 -7.81 -1.27
#